data_AF-A0A7Z1TE03-F1
#
_entry.id   AF-A0A7Z1TE03-F1
#
_cell.length_a   1.000
_cell.length_b   1.000
_cell.length_c   1.000
_cell.angle_alpha   90.00
_cell.angle_beta   90.00
_cell.angle_gamma   90.00
#
_symmetry.space_group_name_H-M   'P 1'
#
loop_
_entity.id
_entity.type
_entity.pdbx_description
1 polymer ?
#
loop_
_entity_poly.entity_id
_entity_poly.type
_entity_poly.pdbx_seq_one_letter_code
_entity_poly.pdbx_strand_id
1 'polypeptide(L)'
;MKILAAKDAVYTENGMINALVHFEGFDDFIPFTASPDDPEAHGRQLYADLKAGKYGPVAPFTVTPEMLTAAKQAKHAEINNWRDTQENGNILFTLNGHRWDCGKASQTRLAPVVAVAKSGALPPDFFWTDADNIDVPMTADELTVLEAAMQRSMVLQGFKIHERQRVMKEQVDNITDYKAIQGYVVGWVEGS
;
A
#
# COMPACT_ATOMS: atom_id res chain seq x y z
N MET A 1 -40.66 -1.24 -9.16
CA MET A 1 -40.64 -2.61 -9.71
C MET A 1 -41.18 -3.56 -8.64
N LYS A 2 -42.07 -4.49 -8.98
CA LYS A 2 -42.65 -5.43 -8.00
C LYS A 2 -41.85 -6.73 -7.98
N ILE A 3 -41.54 -7.23 -6.78
CA ILE A 3 -40.82 -8.50 -6.58
C ILE A 3 -41.85 -9.63 -6.56
N LEU A 4 -41.72 -10.59 -7.48
CA LEU A 4 -42.60 -11.76 -7.55
C LEU A 4 -42.03 -12.93 -6.74
N ALA A 5 -40.75 -13.21 -6.89
CA ALA A 5 -40.04 -14.25 -6.14
C ALA A 5 -38.54 -13.94 -6.01
N ALA A 6 -37.87 -14.55 -5.04
CA ALA A 6 -36.42 -14.55 -4.93
C ALA A 6 -35.93 -15.93 -4.48
N LYS A 7 -34.70 -16.28 -4.82
CA LYS A 7 -34.04 -17.54 -4.43
C LYS A 7 -32.53 -17.39 -4.41
N ASP A 8 -31.85 -18.43 -3.93
CA ASP A 8 -30.38 -18.52 -3.92
C ASP A 8 -29.72 -17.32 -3.23
N ALA A 9 -30.33 -16.89 -2.12
CA ALA A 9 -29.90 -15.72 -1.38
C ALA A 9 -28.63 -16.03 -0.58
N VAL A 10 -27.59 -15.21 -0.75
CA VAL A 10 -26.30 -15.34 -0.07
C VAL A 10 -25.83 -13.97 0.41
N TYR A 11 -25.38 -13.88 1.66
CA TYR A 11 -24.73 -12.67 2.16
C TYR A 11 -23.44 -12.37 1.39
N THR A 12 -23.20 -11.10 1.10
CA THR A 12 -21.90 -10.59 0.69
C THR A 12 -21.04 -10.30 1.92
N GLU A 13 -19.75 -10.07 1.70
CA GLU A 13 -18.81 -9.66 2.76
C GLU A 13 -19.31 -8.44 3.56
N ASN A 14 -19.98 -7.50 2.89
CA ASN A 14 -20.42 -6.23 3.48
C ASN A 14 -21.86 -6.29 4.05
N GLY A 15 -22.43 -7.49 4.19
CA GLY A 15 -23.77 -7.68 4.76
C GLY A 15 -24.92 -7.32 3.82
N MET A 16 -24.64 -7.06 2.54
CA MET A 16 -25.65 -7.04 1.47
C MET A 16 -26.07 -8.47 1.13
N ILE A 17 -27.11 -8.65 0.32
CA ILE A 17 -27.59 -9.99 -0.06
C ILE A 17 -27.66 -10.10 -1.58
N ASN A 18 -26.86 -10.98 -2.17
CA ASN A 18 -27.02 -11.38 -3.57
C ASN A 18 -28.14 -12.42 -3.64
N ALA A 19 -29.05 -12.27 -4.60
CA ALA A 19 -30.09 -13.25 -4.87
C ALA A 19 -30.44 -13.27 -6.37
N LEU A 20 -31.05 -14.37 -6.81
CA LEU A 20 -31.77 -14.41 -8.07
C LEU A 20 -33.20 -13.94 -7.81
N VAL A 21 -33.65 -12.91 -8.53
CA VAL A 21 -34.94 -12.25 -8.30
C VAL A 21 -35.77 -12.25 -9.57
N HIS A 22 -37.03 -12.63 -9.44
CA HIS A 22 -38.03 -12.49 -10.50
C HIS A 22 -38.85 -11.24 -10.24
N PHE A 23 -38.68 -10.24 -11.09
CA PHE A 23 -39.45 -9.00 -11.04
C PHE A 23 -40.62 -9.04 -12.03
N GLU A 24 -41.70 -8.35 -11.69
CA GLU A 24 -42.82 -8.14 -12.60
C GLU A 24 -42.35 -7.41 -13.87
N GLY A 25 -42.63 -8.00 -15.03
CA GLY A 25 -42.18 -7.49 -16.34
C GLY A 25 -40.88 -8.13 -16.85
N PHE A 26 -40.27 -9.06 -16.11
CA PHE A 26 -39.16 -9.88 -16.57
C PHE A 26 -39.61 -11.33 -16.74
N ASP A 27 -39.10 -12.00 -17.78
CA ASP A 27 -39.46 -13.40 -18.05
C ASP A 27 -38.75 -14.37 -17.09
N ASP A 28 -37.51 -14.04 -16.72
CA ASP A 28 -36.62 -14.90 -15.92
C ASP A 28 -36.19 -14.27 -14.59
N PHE A 29 -35.58 -15.10 -13.74
CA PHE A 29 -34.84 -14.63 -12.58
C PHE A 29 -33.54 -13.94 -13.02
N ILE A 30 -33.28 -12.75 -12.49
CA ILE A 30 -32.05 -11.99 -12.73
C ILE A 30 -31.21 -11.84 -11.45
N PRO A 31 -29.87 -11.80 -11.55
CA PRO A 31 -29.03 -11.47 -10.40
C PRO A 31 -29.31 -10.06 -9.89
N PHE A 32 -29.49 -9.92 -8.59
CA PHE A 32 -29.68 -8.64 -7.92
C PHE A 32 -28.95 -8.62 -6.58
N THR A 33 -28.31 -7.49 -6.25
CA THR A 33 -27.71 -7.26 -4.94
C THR A 33 -28.62 -6.35 -4.12
N ALA A 34 -29.31 -6.93 -3.14
CA ALA A 34 -30.19 -6.21 -2.24
C ALA A 34 -29.39 -5.51 -1.12
N SER A 35 -29.71 -4.25 -0.87
CA SER A 35 -29.08 -3.40 0.15
C SER A 35 -30.13 -2.68 1.00
N PRO A 36 -29.90 -2.49 2.31
CA PRO A 36 -30.77 -1.65 3.14
C PRO A 36 -30.73 -0.17 2.70
N ASP A 37 -29.63 0.25 2.08
CA ASP A 37 -29.37 1.61 1.62
C ASP A 37 -29.54 1.76 0.10
N ASP A 38 -30.21 0.80 -0.55
CA ASP A 38 -30.48 0.84 -1.99
C ASP A 38 -31.21 2.16 -2.35
N PRO A 39 -30.81 2.88 -3.42
CA PRO A 39 -31.52 4.10 -3.82
C PRO A 39 -32.97 3.82 -4.22
N GLU A 40 -33.26 2.65 -4.78
CA GLU A 40 -34.59 2.26 -5.24
C GLU A 40 -35.37 1.55 -4.13
N ALA A 41 -36.65 1.92 -3.97
CA ALA A 41 -37.48 1.41 -2.88
C ALA A 41 -37.62 -0.12 -2.88
N HIS A 42 -37.58 -0.75 -4.05
CA HIS A 42 -37.72 -2.20 -4.16
C HIS A 42 -36.45 -2.95 -3.77
N GLY A 43 -35.25 -2.38 -3.93
CA GLY A 43 -34.02 -2.99 -3.42
C GLY A 43 -33.98 -3.04 -1.90
N ARG A 44 -34.42 -1.95 -1.23
CA ARG A 44 -34.59 -1.93 0.24
C ARG A 44 -35.65 -2.91 0.73
N GLN A 45 -36.79 -2.96 0.03
CA GLN A 45 -37.86 -3.92 0.33
C GLN A 45 -37.36 -5.37 0.20
N LEU A 46 -36.64 -5.68 -0.88
CA LEU A 46 -36.08 -7.01 -1.10
C LEU A 46 -35.11 -7.40 0.02
N TYR A 47 -34.23 -6.49 0.43
CA TYR A 47 -33.30 -6.74 1.54
C TYR A 47 -34.03 -7.09 2.84
N ALA A 48 -35.05 -6.28 3.20
CA ALA A 48 -35.86 -6.52 4.39
C ALA A 48 -36.61 -7.87 4.32
N ASP A 49 -37.20 -8.18 3.17
CA ASP A 49 -37.94 -9.42 2.93
C ASP A 49 -37.03 -10.67 3.02
N LEU A 50 -35.84 -10.61 2.40
CA LEU A 50 -34.83 -11.68 2.46
C LEU A 50 -34.35 -11.90 3.90
N LYS A 51 -34.04 -10.82 4.61
CA LYS A 51 -33.60 -10.88 6.02
C LYS A 51 -34.69 -11.42 6.95
N ALA A 52 -35.96 -11.14 6.65
CA ALA A 52 -37.11 -11.68 7.36
C ALA A 52 -37.41 -13.16 7.01
N GLY A 53 -36.69 -13.75 6.04
CA GLY A 53 -36.86 -15.15 5.63
C GLY A 53 -38.05 -15.39 4.69
N LYS A 54 -38.65 -14.34 4.11
CA LYS A 54 -39.84 -14.43 3.24
C LYS A 54 -39.62 -15.35 2.04
N TYR A 55 -38.39 -15.42 1.55
CA TYR A 55 -37.99 -16.22 0.38
C TYR A 55 -37.06 -17.40 0.75
N GLY A 56 -37.07 -17.81 2.02
CA GLY A 56 -36.14 -18.80 2.57
C GLY A 56 -34.94 -18.19 3.29
N PRO A 57 -34.09 -19.03 3.90
CA PRO A 57 -32.91 -18.56 4.62
C PRO A 57 -31.86 -17.96 3.68
N VAL A 58 -31.19 -16.91 4.14
CA VAL A 58 -30.03 -16.34 3.45
C VAL A 58 -28.79 -17.12 3.85
N ALA A 59 -28.10 -17.72 2.90
CA ALA A 59 -26.86 -18.45 3.15
C ALA A 59 -25.75 -17.47 3.62
N PRO A 60 -24.87 -17.91 4.52
CA PRO A 60 -23.76 -17.07 4.98
C PRO A 60 -22.77 -16.81 3.84
N PHE A 61 -22.09 -15.67 3.93
CA PHE A 61 -20.93 -15.38 3.09
C PHE A 61 -19.84 -16.45 3.34
N THR A 62 -19.30 -17.01 2.26
CA THR A 62 -18.20 -17.98 2.31
C THR A 62 -17.04 -17.49 1.46
N VAL A 63 -15.84 -17.48 2.04
CA VAL A 63 -14.61 -17.11 1.34
C VAL A 63 -14.22 -18.23 0.38
N THR A 64 -13.94 -17.89 -0.89
CA THR A 64 -13.43 -18.84 -1.88
C THR A 64 -11.89 -18.80 -1.97
N PRO A 65 -11.23 -19.85 -2.50
CA PRO A 65 -9.80 -19.83 -2.77
C PRO A 65 -9.35 -18.68 -3.68
N GLU A 66 -10.20 -18.29 -4.64
CA GLU A 66 -9.96 -17.16 -5.54
C GLU A 66 -9.98 -15.84 -4.77
N MET A 67 -10.89 -15.68 -3.80
CA MET A 67 -10.93 -14.50 -2.93
C MET A 67 -9.67 -14.38 -2.07
N LEU A 68 -9.19 -15.50 -1.49
CA LEU A 68 -7.93 -15.52 -0.73
C LEU A 68 -6.74 -15.13 -1.62
N THR A 69 -6.68 -15.69 -2.83
CA THR A 69 -5.63 -15.40 -3.80
C THR A 69 -5.64 -13.92 -4.19
N ALA A 70 -6.81 -13.37 -4.52
CA ALA A 70 -6.96 -11.96 -4.85
C ALA A 70 -6.57 -11.04 -3.68
N ALA A 71 -6.94 -11.39 -2.44
CA ALA A 71 -6.55 -10.61 -1.26
C ALA A 71 -5.04 -10.60 -1.04
N LYS A 72 -4.35 -11.75 -1.20
CA LYS A 72 -2.88 -11.82 -1.11
C LYS A 72 -2.21 -10.98 -2.19
N GLN A 73 -2.70 -11.08 -3.44
CA GLN A 73 -2.19 -10.26 -4.54
C GLN A 73 -2.36 -8.76 -4.29
N ALA A 74 -3.52 -8.33 -3.81
CA ALA A 74 -3.77 -6.95 -3.44
C ALA A 74 -2.81 -6.48 -2.34
N LYS A 75 -2.58 -7.31 -1.32
CA LYS A 75 -1.64 -6.98 -0.24
C LYS A 75 -0.18 -6.97 -0.70
N HIS A 76 0.20 -7.85 -1.64
CA HIS A 76 1.53 -7.80 -2.28
C HIS A 76 1.74 -6.53 -3.10
N ALA A 77 0.70 -6.04 -3.78
CA ALA A 77 0.75 -4.76 -4.49
C ALA A 77 0.95 -3.59 -3.50
N GLU A 78 0.24 -3.60 -2.36
CA GLU A 78 0.43 -2.62 -1.29
C GLU A 78 1.87 -2.63 -0.73
N ILE A 79 2.44 -3.83 -0.49
CA ILE A 79 3.83 -4.00 -0.07
C ILE A 79 4.82 -3.46 -1.10
N ASN A 80 4.56 -3.66 -2.40
CA ASN A 80 5.40 -3.12 -3.47
C ASN A 80 5.33 -1.58 -3.49
N ASN A 81 4.13 -1.00 -3.37
CA ASN A 81 3.96 0.45 -3.30
C ASN A 81 4.67 1.04 -2.07
N TRP A 82 4.62 0.36 -0.93
CA TRP A 82 5.38 0.74 0.27
C TRP A 82 6.88 0.74 -0.02
N ARG A 83 7.41 -0.34 -0.61
CA ARG A 83 8.83 -0.43 -0.98
C ARG A 83 9.23 0.74 -1.88
N ASP A 84 8.46 0.99 -2.94
CA ASP A 84 8.75 2.04 -3.91
C ASP A 84 8.73 3.42 -3.23
N THR A 85 7.82 3.64 -2.28
CA THR A 85 7.81 4.86 -1.46
C THR A 85 9.07 4.98 -0.60
N GLN A 86 9.51 3.90 0.06
CA GLN A 86 10.72 3.90 0.88
C GLN A 86 12.00 4.11 0.05
N GLU A 87 12.13 3.45 -1.10
CA GLU A 87 13.31 3.55 -1.98
C GLU A 87 13.45 4.92 -2.66
N ASN A 88 12.35 5.67 -2.78
CA ASN A 88 12.34 7.04 -3.28
C ASN A 88 12.34 8.08 -2.15
N GLY A 89 12.28 7.63 -0.89
CA GLY A 89 12.33 8.48 0.28
C GLY A 89 13.71 9.10 0.53
N ASN A 90 13.74 10.07 1.43
CA ASN A 90 14.96 10.68 1.92
C ASN A 90 15.44 9.98 3.19
N ILE A 91 16.74 9.75 3.30
CA ILE A 91 17.38 9.07 4.42
C ILE A 91 18.23 10.10 5.15
N LEU A 92 18.08 10.19 6.47
CA LEU A 92 18.91 11.03 7.30
C LEU A 92 20.04 10.21 7.90
N PHE A 93 21.26 10.74 7.86
CA PHE A 93 22.40 10.16 8.55
C PHE A 93 23.28 11.25 9.15
N THR A 94 24.12 10.88 10.12
CA THR A 94 25.04 11.81 10.77
C THR A 94 26.46 11.55 10.29
N LEU A 95 27.17 12.62 9.91
CA LEU A 95 28.58 12.59 9.55
C LEU A 95 29.23 13.91 10.00
N ASN A 96 30.38 13.81 10.68
CA ASN A 96 31.16 14.96 11.14
C ASN A 96 30.35 15.98 11.97
N GLY A 97 29.41 15.51 12.78
CA GLY A 97 28.57 16.37 13.64
C GLY A 97 27.37 17.01 12.94
N HIS A 98 27.20 16.81 11.63
CA HIS A 98 26.07 17.32 10.85
C HIS A 98 25.09 16.21 10.49
N ARG A 99 23.81 16.58 10.33
CA ARG A 99 22.78 15.69 9.78
C ARG A 99 22.68 15.95 8.30
N TRP A 100 22.92 14.92 7.51
CA TRP A 100 22.86 14.96 6.06
C TRP A 100 21.66 14.19 5.58
N ASP A 101 21.08 14.65 4.49
CA ASP A 101 20.04 13.93 3.80
C ASP A 101 20.62 13.23 2.56
N CYS A 102 20.21 11.99 2.35
CA CYS A 102 20.55 11.25 1.15
C CYS A 102 19.35 10.50 0.59
N GLY A 103 19.21 10.62 -0.72
CA GLY A 103 18.28 9.90 -1.55
C GLY A 103 18.72 10.06 -2.99
N LYS A 104 17.96 9.50 -3.93
CA LYS A 104 18.30 9.58 -5.37
C LYS A 104 18.54 11.03 -5.82
N ALA A 105 17.73 11.98 -5.34
CA ALA A 105 17.87 13.40 -5.67
C ALA A 105 19.14 14.04 -5.09
N SER A 106 19.42 13.86 -3.79
CA SER A 106 20.61 14.44 -3.16
C SER A 106 21.91 13.82 -3.71
N GLN A 107 21.92 12.53 -4.00
CA GLN A 107 23.05 11.87 -4.69
C GLN A 107 23.27 12.43 -6.09
N THR A 108 22.19 12.61 -6.87
CA THR A 108 22.27 13.16 -8.24
C THR A 108 22.83 14.58 -8.25
N ARG A 109 22.49 15.41 -7.24
CA ARG A 109 23.03 16.77 -7.08
C ARG A 109 24.50 16.75 -6.66
N LEU A 110 24.89 15.85 -5.76
CA LEU A 110 26.26 15.79 -5.24
C LEU A 110 27.26 15.24 -6.26
N ALA A 111 26.86 14.28 -7.11
CA ALA A 111 27.76 13.63 -8.08
C ALA A 111 28.55 14.61 -8.98
N PRO A 112 27.93 15.61 -9.66
CA PRO A 112 28.69 16.58 -10.45
C PRO A 112 29.58 17.49 -9.57
N VAL A 113 29.15 17.81 -8.35
CA VAL A 113 29.96 18.61 -7.41
C VAL A 113 31.25 17.86 -7.05
N VAL A 114 31.15 16.58 -6.74
CA VAL A 114 32.33 15.76 -6.44
C VAL A 114 33.23 15.60 -7.66
N ALA A 115 32.67 15.50 -8.87
CA ALA A 115 33.46 15.47 -10.09
C ALA A 115 34.27 16.77 -10.30
N VAL A 116 33.66 17.94 -10.05
CA VAL A 116 34.34 19.25 -10.09
C VAL A 116 35.35 19.40 -8.96
N ALA A 117 35.04 18.86 -7.78
CA ALA A 117 35.97 18.81 -6.65
C ALA A 117 37.25 18.02 -6.98
N LYS A 118 37.09 16.86 -7.61
CA LYS A 118 38.22 16.00 -8.04
C LYS A 118 39.09 16.65 -9.11
N SER A 119 38.58 17.62 -9.88
CA SER A 119 39.38 18.40 -10.83
C SER A 119 40.01 19.66 -10.22
N GLY A 120 39.81 19.91 -8.93
CA GLY A 120 40.33 21.10 -8.25
C GLY A 120 39.66 22.40 -8.67
N ALA A 121 38.46 22.33 -9.27
CA ALA A 121 37.77 23.47 -9.86
C ALA A 121 36.54 23.92 -9.05
N LEU A 122 36.50 23.63 -7.74
CA LEU A 122 35.46 24.18 -6.87
C LEU A 122 35.58 25.71 -6.80
N PRO A 123 34.45 26.44 -6.77
CA PRO A 123 34.46 27.85 -6.45
C PRO A 123 35.12 28.13 -5.09
N PRO A 124 35.74 29.31 -4.91
CA PRO A 124 36.11 29.80 -3.57
C PRO A 124 34.89 29.80 -2.64
N ASP A 125 35.13 29.50 -1.37
CA ASP A 125 34.11 29.47 -0.30
C ASP A 125 32.92 28.52 -0.58
N PHE A 126 33.17 27.44 -1.34
CA PHE A 126 32.17 26.41 -1.61
C PHE A 126 31.63 25.77 -0.32
N PHE A 127 30.31 25.55 -0.30
CA PHE A 127 29.61 24.89 0.79
C PHE A 127 28.60 23.86 0.26
N TRP A 128 28.22 22.93 1.13
CA TRP A 128 27.07 22.05 0.93
C TRP A 128 26.07 22.28 2.07
N THR A 129 24.79 22.42 1.71
CA THR A 129 23.72 22.62 2.69
C THR A 129 23.31 21.27 3.28
N ASP A 130 23.34 21.15 4.60
CA ASP A 130 22.96 19.95 5.32
C ASP A 130 21.42 19.81 5.47
N ALA A 131 20.96 18.71 6.08
CA ALA A 131 19.54 18.41 6.22
C ALA A 131 18.78 19.39 7.13
N ASP A 132 19.50 20.13 7.98
CA ASP A 132 18.95 21.13 8.88
C ASP A 132 19.03 22.54 8.26
N ASN A 133 19.33 22.63 6.95
CA ASN A 133 19.51 23.87 6.17
C ASN A 133 20.69 24.73 6.65
N ILE A 134 21.76 24.09 7.13
CA ILE A 134 23.00 24.78 7.50
C ILE A 134 23.99 24.66 6.35
N ASP A 135 24.51 25.79 5.89
CA ASP A 135 25.58 25.83 4.88
C ASP A 135 26.92 25.46 5.53
N VAL A 136 27.43 24.28 5.20
CA VAL A 136 28.68 23.76 5.73
C VAL A 136 29.77 23.97 4.70
N PRO A 137 30.85 24.72 4.99
CA PRO A 137 32.01 24.81 4.10
C PRO A 137 32.61 23.43 3.87
N MET A 138 32.92 23.08 2.62
CA MET A 138 33.36 21.73 2.26
C MET A 138 34.58 21.75 1.35
N THR A 139 35.58 20.98 1.71
CA THR A 139 36.74 20.65 0.86
C THR A 139 36.43 19.50 -0.11
N ALA A 140 37.30 19.30 -1.11
CA ALA A 140 37.17 18.19 -2.04
C ALA A 140 37.23 16.81 -1.37
N ASP A 141 38.06 16.67 -0.33
CA ASP A 141 38.17 15.44 0.45
C ASP A 141 36.89 15.19 1.26
N GLU A 142 36.35 16.23 1.92
CA GLU A 142 35.09 16.13 2.67
C GLU A 142 33.90 15.78 1.77
N LEU A 143 33.83 16.33 0.56
CA LEU A 143 32.81 15.97 -0.42
C LEU A 143 32.91 14.51 -0.87
N THR A 144 34.13 13.99 -1.02
CA THR A 144 34.35 12.57 -1.34
C THR A 144 33.91 11.67 -0.19
N VAL A 145 34.19 12.07 1.06
CA VAL A 145 33.73 11.35 2.26
C VAL A 145 32.21 11.40 2.39
N LEU A 146 31.59 12.57 2.12
CA LEU A 146 30.14 12.73 2.12
C LEU A 146 29.48 11.83 1.07
N GLU A 147 29.99 11.83 -0.17
CA GLU A 147 29.48 10.97 -1.25
C GLU A 147 29.53 9.48 -0.86
N ALA A 148 30.66 9.03 -0.32
CA ALA A 148 30.82 7.65 0.13
C ALA A 148 29.86 7.30 1.27
N ALA A 149 29.66 8.21 2.23
CA ALA A 149 28.72 8.03 3.34
C ALA A 149 27.26 7.99 2.87
N MET A 150 26.87 8.84 1.92
CA MET A 150 25.55 8.82 1.29
C MET A 150 25.31 7.50 0.57
N GLN A 151 26.26 7.06 -0.28
CA GLN A 151 26.16 5.79 -1.00
C GLN A 151 26.01 4.61 -0.04
N ARG A 152 26.83 4.56 1.01
CA ARG A 152 26.75 3.52 2.04
C ARG A 152 25.39 3.53 2.76
N SER A 153 24.90 4.70 3.13
CA SER A 153 23.61 4.86 3.80
C SER A 153 22.45 4.40 2.91
N MET A 154 22.47 4.77 1.63
CA MET A 154 21.49 4.33 0.64
C MET A 154 21.51 2.80 0.44
N VAL A 155 22.69 2.19 0.34
CA VAL A 155 22.82 0.73 0.20
C VAL A 155 22.28 0.00 1.44
N LEU A 156 22.67 0.44 2.64
CA LEU A 156 22.19 -0.16 3.89
C LEU A 156 20.68 -0.03 4.04
N GLN A 157 20.12 1.14 3.73
CA GLN A 157 18.67 1.33 3.79
C GLN A 157 17.95 0.49 2.73
N GLY A 158 18.45 0.46 1.49
CA GLY A 158 17.90 -0.37 0.43
C GLY A 158 17.85 -1.85 0.80
N PHE A 159 18.91 -2.35 1.46
CA PHE A 159 18.94 -3.73 1.97
C PHE A 159 17.85 -3.97 3.03
N LYS A 160 17.72 -3.08 4.02
CA LYS A 160 16.66 -3.17 5.05
C LYS A 160 15.26 -3.18 4.44
N ILE A 161 15.01 -2.30 3.45
CA ILE A 161 13.73 -2.22 2.74
C ILE A 161 13.44 -3.55 2.04
N HIS A 162 14.43 -4.11 1.33
CA HIS A 162 14.29 -5.38 0.62
C HIS A 162 14.04 -6.55 1.60
N GLU A 163 14.78 -6.64 2.70
CA GLU A 163 14.53 -7.65 3.73
C GLU A 163 13.13 -7.55 4.32
N ARG A 164 12.70 -6.33 4.67
CA ARG A 164 11.36 -6.12 5.22
C ARG A 164 10.28 -6.47 4.20
N GLN A 165 10.43 -6.09 2.93
CA GLN A 165 9.51 -6.47 1.87
C GLN A 165 9.37 -8.00 1.77
N ARG A 166 10.48 -8.73 1.80
CA ARG A 166 10.50 -10.19 1.75
C ARG A 166 9.74 -10.79 2.93
N VAL A 167 10.02 -10.33 4.15
CA VAL A 167 9.33 -10.77 5.36
C VAL A 167 7.83 -10.49 5.29
N MET A 168 7.42 -9.31 4.82
CA MET A 168 5.98 -8.98 4.71
C MET A 168 5.26 -9.89 3.71
N LYS A 169 5.86 -10.17 2.55
CA LYS A 169 5.28 -11.09 1.56
C LYS A 169 5.16 -12.51 2.11
N GLU A 170 6.22 -13.01 2.74
CA GLU A 170 6.21 -14.33 3.38
C GLU A 170 5.13 -14.43 4.47
N GLN A 171 4.97 -13.38 5.28
CA GLN A 171 3.90 -13.32 6.28
C GLN A 171 2.52 -13.39 5.63
N VAL A 172 2.25 -12.56 4.60
CA VAL A 172 0.97 -12.55 3.87
C VAL A 172 0.68 -13.89 3.20
N ASP A 173 1.69 -14.51 2.58
CA ASP A 173 1.56 -15.81 1.93
C ASP A 173 1.18 -16.93 2.90
N ASN A 174 1.60 -16.83 4.17
CA ASN A 174 1.28 -17.79 5.22
C ASN A 174 -0.08 -17.56 5.91
N ILE A 175 -0.76 -16.44 5.65
CA ILE A 175 -2.10 -16.19 6.23
C ILE A 175 -3.16 -16.99 5.45
N THR A 176 -4.03 -17.68 6.18
CA THR A 176 -5.18 -18.42 5.63
C THR A 176 -6.52 -17.73 5.89
N ASP A 177 -6.59 -16.87 6.91
CA ASP A 177 -7.79 -16.10 7.23
C ASP A 177 -7.92 -14.86 6.34
N TYR A 178 -9.07 -14.73 5.69
CA TYR A 178 -9.34 -13.67 4.72
C TYR A 178 -9.29 -12.26 5.35
N LYS A 179 -9.85 -12.09 6.54
CA LYS A 179 -9.86 -10.81 7.25
C LYS A 179 -8.47 -10.44 7.75
N ALA A 180 -7.67 -11.41 8.18
CA ALA A 180 -6.28 -11.19 8.56
C ALA A 180 -5.41 -10.76 7.37
N ILE A 181 -5.64 -11.30 6.15
CA ILE A 181 -4.95 -10.80 4.94
C ILE A 181 -5.32 -9.35 4.69
N GLN A 182 -6.61 -9.01 4.70
CA GLN A 182 -7.07 -7.64 4.47
C GLN A 182 -6.50 -6.67 5.52
N GLY A 183 -6.52 -7.08 6.79
CA GLY A 183 -6.05 -6.31 7.94
C GLY A 183 -4.54 -6.31 8.15
N TYR A 184 -3.75 -7.00 7.30
CA TYR A 184 -2.29 -6.98 7.43
C TYR A 184 -1.74 -5.56 7.28
N VAL A 185 -0.98 -5.11 8.27
CA VAL A 185 -0.39 -3.77 8.33
C VAL A 185 0.93 -3.75 7.54
N VAL A 186 0.96 -2.99 6.46
CA VAL A 186 2.15 -2.77 5.64
C VAL A 186 2.98 -1.63 6.23
N GLY A 187 4.27 -1.88 6.48
CA GLY A 187 5.14 -0.87 7.08
C GLY A 187 6.36 -1.45 7.78
N TRP A 188 7.16 -0.57 8.37
CA TRP A 188 8.18 -0.94 9.35
C TRP A 188 7.53 -1.56 10.60
N VAL A 189 8.29 -2.36 11.34
CA VAL A 189 7.83 -2.89 12.63
C VAL A 189 7.96 -1.75 13.65
N GLU A 190 7.00 -1.59 14.55
CA GLU A 190 7.13 -0.58 15.61
C GLU A 190 8.43 -0.81 16.39
N GLY A 191 9.26 0.23 16.49
CA GLY A 191 10.55 0.21 17.19
C GLY A 191 11.75 -0.30 16.39
N SER A 192 11.63 -0.55 15.07
CA SER A 192 12.75 -0.89 14.18
C SER A 192 13.52 0.31 13.64
#